data_AF-A0A832HDF5-F1
#
_entry.id   AF-A0A832HDF5-F1
#
_cell.length_a   1.000
_cell.length_b   1.000
_cell.length_c   1.000
_cell.angle_alpha   90.00
_cell.angle_beta   90.00
_cell.angle_gamma   90.00
#
_symmetry.space_group_name_H-M   'P 1'
#
loop_
_entity.id
_entity.type
_entity.pdbx_description
1 polymer ?
#
loop_
_entity_poly.entity_id
_entity_poly.type
_entity_poly.pdbx_seq_one_letter_code
_entity_poly.pdbx_strand_id
1 'polypeptide(L)'
;MNDTTPSMEARHHQMLAQRTPQERLEMAASMYETACALIRASLPPGLNAAEIKLAVWERMHGHDSRCAWFRGHLHEEVHRTAALPLCPTTSSASTVPSAASAAAMGN
;
A
#
# COMPACT_ATOMS: atom_id res chain seq x y z
N MET A 1 18.16 -15.76 15.08
CA MET A 1 17.91 -16.44 13.81
C MET A 1 18.82 -17.65 13.80
N ASN A 2 18.32 -18.83 14.15
CA ASN A 2 19.16 -20.04 14.38
C ASN A 2 19.14 -21.01 13.19
N ASP A 3 18.35 -20.69 12.15
CA ASP A 3 18.15 -21.52 10.96
C ASP A 3 19.14 -21.17 9.82
N THR A 4 20.10 -20.29 10.08
CA THR A 4 21.14 -19.89 9.12
C THR A 4 22.49 -20.35 9.64
N THR A 5 23.20 -21.14 8.84
CA THR A 5 24.55 -21.59 9.22
C THR A 5 25.53 -20.41 9.20
N PRO A 6 26.59 -20.42 10.04
CA PRO A 6 27.57 -19.33 10.09
C PRO A 6 28.22 -19.02 8.74
N SER A 7 28.41 -20.03 7.88
CA SER A 7 28.96 -19.84 6.54
C SER A 7 28.01 -19.09 5.60
N MET A 8 26.71 -19.31 5.71
CA MET A 8 25.70 -18.59 4.92
C MET A 8 25.54 -17.16 5.42
N GLU A 9 25.59 -16.93 6.72
CA GLU A 9 25.61 -15.59 7.29
C GLU A 9 26.83 -14.80 6.81
N ALA A 10 28.04 -15.38 6.91
CA ALA A 10 29.26 -14.74 6.42
C ALA A 10 29.19 -14.39 4.93
N ARG A 11 28.66 -15.31 4.11
CA ARG A 11 28.45 -15.07 2.67
C ARG A 11 27.47 -13.92 2.43
N HIS A 12 26.35 -13.90 3.14
CA HIS A 12 25.36 -12.84 3.04
C HIS A 12 25.96 -11.48 3.42
N HIS A 13 26.72 -11.42 4.52
CA HIS A 13 27.42 -10.21 4.95
C HIS A 13 28.43 -9.72 3.91
N GLN A 14 29.22 -10.63 3.31
CA GLN A 14 30.15 -10.28 2.24
C GLN A 14 29.43 -9.69 1.02
N MET A 15 28.30 -10.28 0.62
CA MET A 15 27.48 -9.77 -0.48
C MET A 15 26.91 -8.37 -0.19
N LEU A 16 26.53 -8.09 1.06
CA LEU A 16 26.06 -6.76 1.46
C LEU A 16 27.19 -5.74 1.52
N ALA A 17 28.39 -6.14 1.95
CA ALA A 17 29.56 -5.25 2.02
C ALA A 17 30.07 -4.79 0.63
N GLN A 18 29.78 -5.56 -0.41
CA GLN A 18 30.10 -5.21 -1.80
C GLN A 18 29.14 -4.19 -2.42
N ARG A 19 28.04 -3.86 -1.72
CA ARG A 19 27.03 -2.91 -2.21
C ARG A 19 27.20 -1.55 -1.58
N THR A 20 26.93 -0.53 -2.37
CA THR A 20 26.83 0.85 -1.91
C THR A 20 25.64 1.03 -0.95
N PRO A 21 25.66 2.06 -0.09
CA PRO A 21 24.51 2.40 0.74
C PRO A 21 23.21 2.60 -0.06
N GLN A 22 23.30 3.17 -1.27
CA GLN A 22 22.16 3.40 -2.14
C GLN A 22 21.54 2.08 -2.62
N GLU A 23 22.35 1.16 -3.16
CA GLU A 23 21.85 -0.15 -3.62
C GLU A 23 21.20 -0.93 -2.47
N ARG A 24 21.75 -0.82 -1.26
CA ARG A 24 21.16 -1.44 -0.07
C ARG A 24 19.80 -0.85 0.28
N LEU A 25 19.63 0.47 0.12
CA LEU A 25 18.36 1.15 0.34
C LEU A 25 17.32 0.72 -0.71
N GLU A 26 17.71 0.68 -1.98
CA GLU A 26 16.85 0.26 -3.09
C GLU A 26 16.36 -1.19 -2.90
N MET A 27 17.25 -2.09 -2.49
CA MET A 27 16.89 -3.47 -2.14
C MET A 27 15.86 -3.52 -1.01
N ALA A 28 16.10 -2.79 0.08
CA ALA A 28 15.19 -2.77 1.21
C ALA A 28 13.82 -2.19 0.84
N ALA A 29 13.79 -1.11 0.04
CA ALA A 29 12.57 -0.49 -0.45
C ALA A 29 11.75 -1.45 -1.33
N SER A 30 12.40 -2.11 -2.29
CA SER A 30 11.75 -3.07 -3.18
C SER A 30 11.14 -4.27 -2.43
N MET A 31 11.85 -4.79 -1.44
CA MET A 31 11.33 -5.85 -0.57
C MET A 31 10.12 -5.38 0.24
N TYR A 32 10.19 -4.16 0.79
CA TYR A 32 9.09 -3.58 1.56
C TYR A 32 7.84 -3.36 0.71
N GLU A 33 7.99 -2.84 -0.51
CA GLU A 33 6.90 -2.66 -1.47
C GLU A 33 6.24 -4.00 -1.82
N THR A 34 7.05 -5.01 -2.09
CA THR A 34 6.58 -6.36 -2.39
C THR A 34 5.79 -6.94 -1.21
N ALA A 35 6.29 -6.81 0.02
CA ALA A 35 5.59 -7.25 1.22
C ALA A 35 4.24 -6.53 1.40
N CYS A 36 4.21 -5.22 1.18
CA CYS A 36 2.96 -4.43 1.23
C CYS A 36 1.97 -4.88 0.16
N ALA A 37 2.43 -5.18 -1.05
CA ALA A 37 1.57 -5.66 -2.14
C ALA A 37 0.94 -7.02 -1.80
N LEU A 38 1.74 -7.96 -1.27
CA LEU A 38 1.26 -9.27 -0.83
C LEU A 38 0.23 -9.14 0.30
N ILE A 39 0.50 -8.28 1.29
CA ILE A 39 -0.45 -8.04 2.37
C ILE A 39 -1.76 -7.48 1.82
N ARG A 40 -1.70 -6.42 1.00
CA ARG A 40 -2.90 -5.79 0.41
C ARG A 40 -3.73 -6.77 -0.39
N ALA A 41 -3.09 -7.65 -1.16
CA ALA A 41 -3.77 -8.70 -1.93
C ALA A 41 -4.50 -9.73 -1.03
N SER A 42 -4.05 -9.91 0.22
CA SER A 42 -4.68 -10.82 1.19
C SER A 42 -5.80 -10.19 2.02
N LEU A 43 -6.05 -8.88 1.91
CA LEU A 43 -7.05 -8.19 2.70
C LEU A 43 -8.48 -8.46 2.20
N PRO A 44 -9.49 -8.45 3.08
CA PRO A 44 -10.87 -8.53 2.66
C PRO A 44 -11.25 -7.30 1.81
N PRO A 45 -12.18 -7.43 0.86
CA PRO A 45 -12.68 -6.30 0.08
C PRO A 45 -13.50 -5.35 0.96
N GLY A 46 -13.67 -4.10 0.49
CA GLY A 46 -14.54 -3.10 1.13
C GLY A 46 -13.89 -2.28 2.24
N LEU A 47 -12.61 -2.50 2.54
CA LEU A 47 -11.85 -1.67 3.48
C LEU A 47 -11.55 -0.28 2.87
N ASN A 48 -11.64 0.75 3.70
CA ASN A 48 -11.19 2.08 3.34
C ASN A 48 -9.66 2.23 3.46
N ALA A 49 -9.12 3.35 3.01
CA ALA A 49 -7.67 3.57 2.99
C ALA A 49 -7.01 3.55 4.38
N ALA A 50 -7.68 4.06 5.42
CA ALA A 50 -7.15 4.06 6.78
C ALA A 50 -7.15 2.64 7.37
N GLU A 51 -8.19 1.85 7.11
CA GLU A 51 -8.28 0.45 7.52
C GLU A 51 -7.22 -0.41 6.82
N ILE A 52 -7.01 -0.20 5.52
CA ILE A 52 -5.93 -0.86 4.77
C ILE A 52 -4.57 -0.50 5.37
N LYS A 53 -4.34 0.78 5.69
CA LYS A 53 -3.09 1.26 6.29
C LYS A 53 -2.83 0.61 7.65
N LEU A 54 -3.84 0.57 8.51
CA LEU A 54 -3.77 -0.12 9.80
C LEU A 54 -3.46 -1.62 9.62
N ALA A 55 -4.19 -2.31 8.74
CA ALA A 55 -4.03 -3.74 8.52
C ALA A 55 -2.66 -4.13 7.92
N VAL A 56 -2.10 -3.28 7.05
CA VAL A 56 -0.72 -3.45 6.54
C VAL A 56 0.28 -3.25 7.66
N TRP A 57 0.12 -2.18 8.44
CA TRP A 57 1.04 -1.87 9.52
C TRP A 57 1.04 -2.93 10.62
N GLU A 58 -0.13 -3.43 11.02
CA GLU A 58 -0.24 -4.47 12.05
C GLU A 58 0.44 -5.77 11.66
N ARG A 59 0.35 -6.18 10.39
CA ARG A 59 1.06 -7.37 9.90
C ARG A 59 2.58 -7.19 9.86
N MET A 60 3.06 -6.00 9.53
CA MET A 60 4.50 -5.73 9.43
C MET A 60 5.16 -5.46 10.79
N HIS A 61 4.43 -4.81 11.71
CA HIS A 61 5.01 -4.22 12.92
C HIS A 61 4.23 -4.51 14.20
N GLY A 62 3.10 -5.24 14.14
CA GLY A 62 2.21 -5.40 15.29
C GLY A 62 2.82 -6.10 16.51
N HIS A 63 3.92 -6.81 16.32
CA HIS A 63 4.65 -7.49 17.40
C HIS A 63 5.83 -6.67 17.93
N ASP A 64 6.13 -5.51 17.33
CA ASP A 64 7.23 -4.65 17.73
C ASP A 64 6.76 -3.61 18.76
N SER A 65 7.18 -3.78 20.02
CA SER A 65 6.83 -2.88 21.12
C SER A 65 7.34 -1.45 20.92
N ARG A 66 8.41 -1.24 20.13
CA ARG A 66 8.94 0.09 19.80
C ARG A 66 7.97 0.88 18.91
N CYS A 67 7.13 0.17 18.18
CA CYS A 67 6.17 0.75 17.26
C CYS A 67 4.76 0.88 17.88
N ALA A 68 4.55 0.46 19.12
CA ALA A 68 3.23 0.42 19.77
C ALA A 68 2.50 1.77 19.79
N TRP A 69 3.23 2.88 19.89
CA TRP A 69 2.64 4.23 19.85
C TRP A 69 1.96 4.54 18.51
N PHE A 70 2.51 4.05 17.39
CA PHE A 70 1.99 4.32 16.06
C PHE A 70 0.68 3.56 15.79
N ARG A 71 0.50 2.41 16.44
CA ARG A 71 -0.79 1.69 16.44
C ARG A 71 -1.93 2.61 16.87
N GLY A 72 -1.76 3.34 17.97
CA GLY A 72 -2.78 4.24 18.52
C GLY A 72 -3.17 5.34 17.52
N HIS A 73 -2.17 5.94 16.88
CA HIS A 73 -2.39 6.95 15.84
C HIS A 73 -3.20 6.42 14.65
N LEU A 74 -2.91 5.19 14.20
CA LEU A 74 -3.64 4.57 13.09
C LEU A 74 -5.09 4.21 13.47
N HIS A 75 -5.34 3.73 14.69
CA HIS A 75 -6.72 3.51 15.14
C HIS A 75 -7.51 4.83 15.20
N GLU A 76 -6.91 5.91 15.66
CA GLU A 76 -7.56 7.22 15.67
C GLU A 76 -7.91 7.69 14.25
N GLU A 77 -7.01 7.49 13.28
CA GLU A 77 -7.25 7.78 11.87
C GLU A 77 -8.43 6.96 11.30
N VAL A 78 -8.51 5.67 11.63
CA VAL A 78 -9.63 4.80 11.25
C VAL A 78 -10.94 5.30 11.87
N HIS A 79 -10.96 5.63 13.17
CA HIS A 79 -12.15 6.17 13.82
C HIS A 79 -12.61 7.49 13.21
N ARG A 80 -11.67 8.39 12.90
CA ARG A 80 -11.95 9.69 12.28
C ARG A 80 -12.53 9.54 10.88
N THR A 81 -11.99 8.62 10.07
CA THR A 81 -12.48 8.37 8.71
C THR A 81 -13.83 7.65 8.70
N ALA A 82 -14.08 6.75 9.65
CA ALA A 82 -15.39 6.12 9.82
C ALA A 82 -16.48 7.10 10.28
N ALA A 83 -16.11 8.15 11.02
CA ALA A 83 -17.03 9.17 11.52
C ALA A 83 -17.41 10.24 10.48
N LEU A 84 -16.74 10.28 9.32
CA LEU A 84 -17.12 11.19 8.25
C LEU A 84 -18.37 10.64 7.54
N PRO A 85 -19.45 11.44 7.40
CA PRO A 85 -20.60 11.01 6.62
C PRO A 85 -20.13 10.74 5.18
N LEU A 86 -20.47 9.55 4.67
CA LEU A 86 -20.33 9.22 3.25
C LEU A 86 -21.14 10.27 2.47
N CYS A 87 -20.50 11.33 2.00
CA CYS A 87 -21.11 12.23 1.04
C CYS A 87 -21.55 11.37 -0.14
N PRO A 88 -22.85 11.30 -0.48
CA PRO A 88 -23.26 10.62 -1.69
C PRO A 88 -22.60 11.38 -2.83
N THR A 89 -21.70 10.71 -3.54
CA THR A 89 -21.16 11.21 -4.80
C THR A 89 -22.36 11.55 -5.69
N THR A 90 -22.60 12.83 -5.93
CA THR A 90 -23.57 13.27 -6.92
C THR A 90 -23.16 12.65 -8.25
N SER A 91 -23.94 11.65 -8.66
CA SER A 91 -23.96 11.10 -10.01
C SER A 91 -24.38 12.22 -10.96
N SER A 92 -23.43 13.05 -11.38
CA SER A 92 -23.60 13.88 -12.56
C SER A 92 -23.43 12.97 -13.76
N ALA A 93 -24.55 12.40 -14.21
CA ALA A 93 -24.68 11.87 -15.55
C ALA A 93 -24.26 12.97 -16.53
N SER A 94 -23.05 12.85 -17.08
CA SER A 94 -22.61 13.63 -18.22
C SER A 94 -23.31 13.05 -19.44
N THR A 95 -24.48 13.60 -19.76
CA THR A 95 -25.11 13.42 -21.07
C THR A 95 -24.20 14.08 -22.10
N VAL A 96 -23.41 13.27 -22.79
CA VAL A 96 -22.68 13.71 -23.98
C VAL A 96 -23.73 13.97 -25.08
N PRO A 97 -23.81 15.17 -25.69
CA PRO A 97 -24.66 15.35 -26.85
C PRO A 97 -24.06 14.59 -28.04
N SER A 98 -24.87 13.65 -28.57
CA SER A 98 -24.62 12.88 -29.78
C SER A 98 -24.41 13.81 -30.98
N ALA A 99 -23.18 13.84 -31.51
CA ALA A 99 -22.88 14.46 -32.79
C ALA A 99 -23.30 13.52 -33.92
N ALA A 100 -24.59 13.53 -34.24
CA ALA A 100 -25.13 12.91 -35.44
C ALA A 100 -25.99 13.94 -36.19
N SER A 101 -25.35 14.79 -36.99
CA SER A 101 -25.98 15.36 -38.20
C SER A 101 -24.96 16.24 -38.94
N ALA A 102 -24.37 15.73 -40.03
CA ALA A 102 -23.92 16.52 -41.19
C ALA A 102 -23.27 15.61 -42.25
N ALA A 103 -24.07 14.80 -42.94
CA ALA A 103 -23.72 14.27 -44.25
C ALA A 103 -24.98 13.74 -44.96
N ALA A 104 -25.88 14.64 -45.36
CA ALA A 104 -26.88 14.34 -46.36
C ALA A 104 -27.31 15.61 -47.10
N MET A 105 -27.08 15.58 -48.42
CA MET A 105 -27.75 16.32 -49.50
C MET A 105 -27.16 17.62 -50.05
N GLY A 106 -26.85 17.57 -51.36
CA GLY A 106 -26.82 18.66 -52.34
C GLY A 106 -25.40 18.99 -52.82
N ASN A 107 -25.00 18.89 -54.09
CA ASN A 107 -25.73 18.69 -55.34
C ASN A 107 -24.74 18.19 -56.41
#